data_AF-A0A117ML70-F1
#
_entry.id   AF-A0A117ML70-F1
#
_cell.length_a   1.000
_cell.length_b   1.000
_cell.length_c   1.000
_cell.angle_alpha   90.00
_cell.angle_beta   90.00
_cell.angle_gamma   90.00
#
_symmetry.space_group_name_H-M   'P 1'
#
loop_
_entity.id
_entity.type
_entity.pdbx_description
1 polymer ?
#
loop_
_entity_poly.entity_id
_entity_poly.type
_entity_poly.pdbx_seq_one_letter_code
_entity_poly.pdbx_strand_id
1 'polypeptide(L)'
;MRFHSLPGSKRYPESPGEYATALERYNTILDELFAGTEVFVVTADWSDTPDGPAYHPEPRQALHADGVRWWNEPDEDEDDPHAEFHTHTRLYADRRPWRHGCADELLRAVADDRLAEVFVTDTDLRRIHHPYDGGADVILATPAERDQLRDRHADWLSTHPTGL
;
A
#
# COMPACT_ATOMS: atom_id res chain seq x y z
N MET A 1 1.14 12.15 -3.65
CA MET A 1 2.55 12.59 -3.79
C MET A 1 3.43 11.39 -3.57
N ARG A 2 4.56 11.30 -4.25
CA ARG A 2 5.37 10.08 -4.32
C ARG A 2 6.65 10.19 -3.51
N PHE A 3 6.95 9.16 -2.73
CA PHE A 3 8.24 8.98 -2.05
C PHE A 3 8.92 7.70 -2.52
N HIS A 4 10.24 7.74 -2.69
CA HIS A 4 11.05 6.56 -2.97
C HIS A 4 11.45 5.86 -1.68
N SER A 5 11.31 4.53 -1.64
CA SER A 5 11.69 3.72 -0.49
C SER A 5 13.20 3.54 -0.38
N LEU A 6 13.96 3.76 -1.46
CA LEU A 6 15.42 3.69 -1.46
C LEU A 6 16.07 4.94 -2.07
N PRO A 7 17.32 5.26 -1.70
CA PRO A 7 18.09 6.31 -2.34
C PRO A 7 18.25 6.10 -3.85
N GLY A 8 18.34 7.21 -4.60
CA GLY A 8 18.54 7.18 -6.04
C GLY A 8 17.39 6.53 -6.82
N SER A 9 16.20 6.49 -6.23
CA SER A 9 15.00 5.87 -6.82
C SER A 9 15.19 4.39 -7.17
N LYS A 10 16.08 3.69 -6.44
CA LYS A 10 16.24 2.23 -6.59
C LYS A 10 14.91 1.55 -6.26
N ARG A 11 14.49 0.62 -7.12
CA ARG A 11 13.18 -0.03 -7.03
C ARG A 11 13.14 -1.14 -5.98
N TYR A 12 14.06 -2.10 -6.07
CA TYR A 12 14.03 -3.28 -5.22
C TYR A 12 15.19 -3.28 -4.20
N PRO A 13 14.93 -3.57 -2.92
CA PRO A 13 15.99 -3.88 -1.96
C PRO A 13 16.62 -5.24 -2.30
N GLU A 14 17.95 -5.32 -2.24
CA GLU A 14 18.74 -6.53 -2.57
C GLU A 14 19.63 -6.97 -1.40
N SER A 15 19.68 -6.16 -0.33
CA SER A 15 20.46 -6.46 0.87
C SER A 15 19.67 -6.16 2.15
N PRO A 16 20.03 -6.79 3.28
CA PRO A 16 19.37 -6.49 4.56
C PRO A 16 19.37 -5.01 4.94
N GLY A 17 20.44 -4.27 4.60
CA GLY A 17 20.52 -2.83 4.86
C GLY A 17 19.57 -2.00 3.98
N GLU A 18 19.35 -2.42 2.74
CA GLU A 18 18.36 -1.78 1.87
C GLU A 18 16.95 -2.09 2.33
N TYR A 19 16.66 -3.32 2.75
CA TYR A 19 15.37 -3.64 3.38
C TYR A 19 15.11 -2.77 4.62
N ALA A 20 16.10 -2.63 5.51
CA ALA A 20 15.99 -1.77 6.67
C ALA A 20 15.71 -0.30 6.28
N THR A 21 16.37 0.19 5.22
CA THR A 21 16.14 1.54 4.71
C THR A 21 14.73 1.72 4.15
N ALA A 22 14.25 0.77 3.35
CA ALA A 22 12.92 0.81 2.77
C ALA A 22 11.83 0.80 3.86
N LEU A 23 11.93 -0.14 4.80
CA LEU A 23 11.00 -0.24 5.94
C LEU A 23 11.05 1.00 6.83
N GLU A 24 12.23 1.55 7.09
CA GLU A 24 12.38 2.79 7.86
C GLU A 24 11.66 3.96 7.19
N ARG A 25 11.81 4.14 5.87
CA ARG A 25 11.12 5.21 5.13
C ARG A 25 9.60 5.03 5.14
N TYR A 26 9.11 3.82 4.90
CA TYR A 26 7.67 3.55 4.98
C TYR A 26 7.13 3.86 6.38
N ASN A 27 7.76 3.31 7.42
CA ASN A 27 7.30 3.52 8.79
C ASN A 27 7.42 4.99 9.22
N THR A 28 8.44 5.71 8.77
CA THR A 28 8.57 7.15 9.08
C THR A 28 7.37 7.94 8.56
N ILE A 29 6.97 7.71 7.30
CA ILE A 29 5.78 8.37 6.74
C ILE A 29 4.53 7.92 7.50
N LEU A 30 4.36 6.62 7.72
CA LEU A 30 3.19 6.09 8.44
C LEU A 30 3.09 6.62 9.87
N ASP A 31 4.20 6.77 10.59
CA ASP A 31 4.26 7.37 11.92
C ASP A 31 3.81 8.83 11.88
N GLU A 32 4.28 9.61 10.92
CA GLU A 32 3.84 11.01 10.79
C GLU A 32 2.34 11.14 10.49
N LEU A 33 1.77 10.17 9.77
CA LEU A 33 0.35 10.19 9.42
C LEU A 33 -0.55 9.67 10.57
N PHE A 34 -0.07 8.67 11.31
CA PHE A 34 -0.93 7.79 12.10
C PHE A 34 -0.46 7.52 13.54
N ALA A 35 0.69 8.04 13.99
CA ALA A 35 1.17 7.82 15.36
C ALA A 35 0.09 8.16 16.42
N GLY A 36 -0.19 7.19 17.29
CA GLY A 36 -1.19 7.34 18.35
C GLY A 36 -2.65 7.27 17.88
N THR A 37 -2.90 6.84 16.63
CA THR A 37 -4.24 6.70 16.06
C THR A 37 -4.57 5.25 15.70
N GLU A 38 -5.84 5.02 15.38
CA GLU A 38 -6.31 3.76 14.78
C GLU A 38 -6.27 3.89 13.27
N VAL A 39 -5.86 2.81 12.60
CA VAL A 39 -5.79 2.75 11.13
C VAL A 39 -6.58 1.57 10.59
N PHE A 40 -6.97 1.69 9.33
CA PHE A 40 -7.28 0.53 8.50
C PHE A 40 -6.04 0.14 7.71
N VAL A 41 -5.69 -1.15 7.75
CA VAL A 41 -4.77 -1.75 6.77
C VAL A 41 -5.63 -2.50 5.77
N VAL A 42 -5.44 -2.21 4.49
CA VAL A 42 -6.21 -2.79 3.40
C VAL A 42 -5.30 -3.52 2.43
N THR A 43 -5.71 -4.71 2.03
CA THR A 43 -5.03 -5.56 1.03
C THR A 43 -6.05 -6.10 0.04
N ALA A 44 -5.65 -6.42 -1.19
CA ALA A 44 -6.52 -7.05 -2.17
C ALA A 44 -6.16 -8.51 -2.51
N ASP A 45 -7.12 -9.24 -3.07
CA ASP A 45 -6.88 -10.39 -3.94
C ASP A 45 -7.86 -10.40 -5.13
N TRP A 46 -7.64 -11.33 -6.08
CA TRP A 46 -8.46 -11.50 -7.28
C TRP A 46 -9.02 -12.91 -7.38
N SER A 47 -10.22 -13.05 -7.96
CA SER A 47 -10.87 -14.34 -8.23
C SER A 47 -11.76 -14.27 -9.47
N ASP A 48 -12.01 -15.40 -10.12
CA ASP A 48 -13.00 -15.55 -11.21
C ASP A 48 -14.44 -15.30 -10.78
N THR A 49 -14.72 -15.38 -9.48
CA THR A 49 -16.09 -15.22 -8.96
C THR A 49 -16.05 -14.45 -7.65
N PRO A 50 -17.18 -13.86 -7.21
CA PRO A 50 -17.20 -13.08 -5.98
C PRO A 50 -16.75 -13.86 -4.74
N ASP A 51 -17.11 -15.14 -4.67
CA ASP A 51 -16.89 -16.02 -3.52
C ASP A 51 -15.93 -17.20 -3.79
N GLY A 52 -15.33 -17.26 -4.98
CA GLY A 52 -14.42 -18.33 -5.36
C GLY A 52 -13.03 -18.25 -4.71
N PRO A 53 -12.15 -19.22 -4.98
CA PRO A 53 -10.77 -19.17 -4.53
C PRO A 53 -10.04 -17.98 -5.14
N ALA A 54 -9.12 -17.37 -4.39
CA ALA A 54 -8.22 -16.36 -4.95
C ALA A 54 -7.21 -17.03 -5.91
N TYR A 55 -6.79 -16.31 -6.95
CA TYR A 55 -5.73 -16.75 -7.86
C TYR A 55 -4.39 -16.95 -7.15
N HIS A 56 -4.01 -15.95 -6.33
CA HIS A 56 -2.77 -15.95 -5.54
C HIS A 56 -3.12 -15.57 -4.10
N PRO A 57 -3.60 -16.53 -3.27
CA PRO A 57 -4.02 -16.24 -1.90
C PRO A 57 -2.85 -15.84 -0.98
N GLU A 58 -1.64 -16.29 -1.31
CA GLU A 58 -0.42 -16.01 -0.56
C GLU A 58 0.41 -14.93 -1.27
N PRO A 59 1.05 -14.02 -0.52
CA PRO A 59 1.21 -14.01 0.93
C PRO A 59 0.08 -13.28 1.68
N ARG A 60 -0.96 -12.79 0.99
CA ARG A 60 -2.03 -11.96 1.59
C ARG A 60 -2.72 -12.65 2.77
N GLN A 61 -3.12 -13.91 2.62
CA GLN A 61 -3.82 -14.66 3.66
C GLN A 61 -2.96 -14.86 4.91
N ALA A 62 -1.67 -15.18 4.75
CA ALA A 62 -0.76 -15.33 5.88
C ALA A 62 -0.44 -13.99 6.57
N LEU A 63 -0.16 -12.93 5.79
CA LEU A 63 0.28 -11.62 6.31
C LEU A 63 -0.88 -10.74 6.80
N HIS A 64 -2.10 -11.01 6.35
CA HIS A 64 -3.31 -10.28 6.71
C HIS A 64 -4.47 -11.24 7.01
N ALA A 65 -4.23 -12.14 7.95
CA ALA A 65 -5.19 -13.18 8.36
C ALA A 65 -6.44 -12.63 9.04
N ASP A 66 -6.31 -11.52 9.78
CA ASP A 66 -7.43 -10.86 10.48
C ASP A 66 -8.23 -9.92 9.56
N GLY A 67 -7.83 -9.77 8.29
CA GLY A 67 -8.50 -8.93 7.33
C GLY A 67 -9.90 -9.45 7.00
N VAL A 68 -10.92 -8.65 7.32
CA VAL A 68 -12.32 -8.94 6.97
C VAL A 68 -12.58 -8.45 5.56
N ARG A 69 -13.24 -9.27 4.73
CA ARG A 69 -13.66 -8.86 3.40
C ARG A 69 -14.61 -7.67 3.53
N TRP A 70 -14.17 -6.51 3.04
CA TRP A 70 -14.86 -5.23 3.16
C TRP A 70 -15.59 -4.86 1.87
N TRP A 71 -15.02 -5.16 0.71
CA TRP A 71 -15.56 -4.78 -0.59
C TRP A 71 -15.27 -5.85 -1.66
N ASN A 72 -16.13 -5.91 -2.67
CA ASN A 72 -15.97 -6.71 -3.87
C ASN A 72 -16.30 -5.82 -5.07
N GLU A 73 -15.31 -5.57 -5.91
CA GLU A 73 -15.44 -4.84 -7.17
C GLU A 73 -15.40 -5.87 -8.31
N PRO A 74 -16.50 -6.04 -9.07
CA PRO A 74 -16.45 -6.77 -10.32
C PRO A 74 -15.71 -5.94 -11.37
N ASP A 75 -14.74 -6.56 -12.06
CA ASP A 75 -14.17 -6.04 -13.30
C ASP A 75 -15.10 -6.45 -14.45
N GLU A 76 -16.29 -5.86 -14.45
CA GLU A 76 -17.35 -6.07 -15.44
C GLU A 76 -17.33 -4.90 -16.42
N ASP A 77 -16.77 -5.10 -17.61
CA ASP A 77 -17.08 -4.26 -18.76
C ASP A 77 -18.30 -4.87 -19.46
N GLU A 78 -19.45 -4.20 -19.41
CA GLU A 78 -20.72 -4.70 -19.96
C GLU A 78 -20.63 -4.99 -21.47
N ASP A 79 -19.67 -4.38 -22.17
CA ASP A 79 -19.41 -4.56 -23.59
C ASP A 79 -18.32 -5.61 -23.88
N ASP A 80 -17.72 -6.26 -22.86
CA ASP A 80 -16.70 -7.30 -23.06
C ASP A 80 -17.34 -8.60 -23.58
N PRO A 81 -16.99 -9.02 -24.82
CA PRO A 81 -17.46 -10.29 -25.36
C PRO A 81 -16.89 -11.52 -24.63
N HIS A 82 -15.96 -11.34 -23.70
CA HIS A 82 -15.29 -12.39 -22.93
C HIS A 82 -15.60 -12.35 -21.44
N ALA A 83 -16.88 -12.28 -21.09
CA ALA A 83 -17.37 -12.32 -19.72
C ALA A 83 -16.83 -13.51 -18.88
N GLU A 84 -16.35 -14.59 -19.51
CA GLU A 84 -15.68 -15.70 -18.85
C GLU A 84 -14.31 -15.36 -18.22
N PHE A 85 -13.70 -14.22 -18.56
CA PHE A 85 -12.44 -13.75 -17.98
C PHE A 85 -12.61 -12.58 -17.00
N HIS A 86 -13.85 -12.19 -16.70
CA HIS A 86 -14.10 -11.18 -15.68
C HIS A 86 -13.49 -11.61 -14.36
N THR A 87 -12.77 -10.69 -13.73
CA THR A 87 -12.18 -10.93 -12.41
C THR A 87 -12.90 -10.08 -11.37
N HIS A 88 -12.84 -10.53 -10.13
CA HIS A 88 -13.36 -9.79 -8.99
C HIS A 88 -12.20 -9.38 -8.11
N THR A 89 -11.97 -8.08 -7.99
CA THR A 89 -11.06 -7.53 -6.99
C THR A 89 -11.76 -7.48 -5.64
N ARG A 90 -11.14 -8.04 -4.62
CA ARG A 90 -11.71 -8.13 -3.27
C ARG A 90 -10.81 -7.46 -2.27
N LEU A 91 -11.34 -6.49 -1.55
CA LEU A 91 -10.61 -5.74 -0.55
C LEU A 91 -10.87 -6.33 0.84
N TYR A 92 -9.80 -6.53 1.58
CA TYR A 92 -9.81 -7.02 2.96
C TYR A 92 -9.24 -5.93 3.85
N ALA A 93 -9.94 -5.62 4.93
CA ALA A 93 -9.54 -4.59 5.87
C ALA A 93 -9.57 -5.14 7.30
N ASP A 94 -8.56 -4.79 8.09
CA ASP A 94 -8.64 -4.86 9.54
C ASP A 94 -8.42 -3.48 10.13
N ARG A 95 -8.90 -3.31 11.36
CA ARG A 95 -8.69 -2.10 12.15
C ARG A 95 -7.71 -2.41 13.27
N ARG A 96 -6.64 -1.62 13.37
CA ARG A 96 -5.63 -1.79 14.40
C ARG A 96 -5.07 -0.46 14.90
N PRO A 97 -4.60 -0.38 16.15
CA PRO A 97 -3.81 0.76 16.60
C PRO A 97 -2.50 0.79 15.82
N TRP A 98 -2.15 1.95 15.26
CA TRP A 98 -0.86 2.10 14.59
C TRP A 98 0.28 2.04 15.60
N ARG A 99 1.28 1.21 15.31
CA ARG A 99 2.57 1.16 16.00
C ARG A 99 3.66 1.02 14.95
N HIS A 100 4.75 1.75 15.12
CA HIS A 100 5.94 1.59 14.28
C HIS A 100 6.32 0.10 14.15
N GLY A 101 6.51 -0.35 12.92
CA GLY A 101 6.87 -1.72 12.58
C GLY A 101 5.72 -2.74 12.58
N CYS A 102 4.49 -2.36 12.95
CA CYS A 102 3.38 -3.32 13.04
C CYS A 102 2.93 -3.90 11.69
N ALA A 103 3.40 -3.33 10.57
CA ALA A 103 3.11 -3.78 9.22
C ALA A 103 4.38 -4.22 8.46
N ASP A 104 5.52 -4.44 9.14
CA ASP A 104 6.82 -4.66 8.46
C ASP A 104 6.84 -5.87 7.52
N GLU A 105 6.25 -7.00 7.94
CA GLU A 105 6.20 -8.19 7.08
C GLU A 105 5.37 -7.95 5.81
N LEU A 106 4.28 -7.19 5.95
CA LEU A 106 3.41 -6.79 4.85
C LEU A 106 4.13 -5.80 3.92
N LEU A 107 4.74 -4.74 4.48
CA LEU A 107 5.51 -3.74 3.74
C LEU A 107 6.73 -4.37 3.04
N ARG A 108 7.34 -5.39 3.63
CA ARG A 108 8.41 -6.16 2.99
C ARG A 108 7.89 -6.93 1.78
N ALA A 109 6.75 -7.60 1.90
CA ALA A 109 6.13 -8.29 0.78
C ALA A 109 5.76 -7.32 -0.36
N VAL A 110 5.35 -6.11 -0.03
CA VAL A 110 5.12 -5.02 -0.99
C VAL A 110 6.42 -4.60 -1.68
N ALA A 111 7.51 -4.40 -0.92
CA ALA A 111 8.81 -4.03 -1.48
C ALA A 111 9.41 -5.11 -2.40
N ASP A 112 9.02 -6.37 -2.20
CA ASP A 112 9.39 -7.51 -3.04
C ASP A 112 8.46 -7.73 -4.24
N ASP A 113 7.47 -6.85 -4.47
CA ASP A 113 6.42 -7.01 -5.48
C ASP A 113 5.64 -8.34 -5.36
N ARG A 114 5.55 -8.87 -4.13
CA ARG A 114 4.82 -10.11 -3.80
C ARG A 114 3.42 -9.85 -3.29
N LEU A 115 3.14 -8.62 -2.87
CA LEU A 115 1.83 -8.19 -2.41
C LEU A 115 1.56 -6.80 -2.99
N ALA A 116 0.58 -6.70 -3.88
CA ALA A 116 0.15 -5.46 -4.50
C ALA A 116 -1.18 -4.99 -3.90
N GLU A 117 -1.64 -3.80 -4.31
CA GLU A 117 -2.93 -3.24 -3.90
C GLU A 117 -3.10 -3.15 -2.37
N VAL A 118 -2.08 -2.57 -1.74
CA VAL A 118 -2.03 -2.33 -0.31
C VAL A 118 -2.19 -0.83 -0.04
N PHE A 119 -3.01 -0.48 0.94
CA PHE A 119 -2.94 0.85 1.53
C PHE A 119 -3.22 0.85 3.03
N VAL A 120 -2.70 1.87 3.71
CA VAL A 120 -2.97 2.17 5.11
C VAL A 120 -3.63 3.54 5.17
N THR A 121 -4.68 3.66 5.97
CA THR A 121 -5.46 4.89 6.05
C THR A 121 -6.02 5.15 7.44
N ASP A 122 -6.29 6.41 7.76
CA ASP A 122 -7.07 6.77 8.93
C ASP A 122 -8.53 6.32 8.78
N THR A 123 -9.26 6.28 9.89
CA THR A 123 -10.65 5.77 9.87
C THR A 123 -11.63 6.62 9.06
N ASP A 124 -11.25 7.85 8.70
CA ASP A 124 -12.07 8.79 7.92
C ASP A 124 -11.66 8.88 6.44
N LEU A 125 -10.69 8.06 5.98
CA LEU A 125 -10.16 8.07 4.61
C LEU A 125 -9.61 9.44 4.15
N ARG A 126 -9.00 10.21 5.04
CA ARG A 126 -8.45 11.55 4.77
C ARG A 126 -6.95 11.53 4.48
N ARG A 127 -6.27 10.50 4.97
CA ARG A 127 -4.84 10.26 4.78
C ARG A 127 -4.67 8.81 4.35
N ILE A 128 -4.04 8.62 3.20
CA ILE A 128 -3.81 7.29 2.63
C ILE A 128 -2.34 7.18 2.28
N HIS A 129 -1.71 6.11 2.74
CA HIS A 129 -0.39 5.68 2.34
C HIS A 129 -0.52 4.39 1.51
N HIS A 130 -0.20 4.47 0.23
CA HIS A 130 -0.30 3.38 -0.73
C HIS A 130 1.12 2.93 -1.14
N PRO A 131 1.74 1.99 -0.40
CA PRO A 131 3.08 1.49 -0.72
C PRO A 131 3.04 0.55 -1.94
N TYR A 132 4.13 0.55 -2.68
CA TYR A 132 4.41 -0.38 -3.78
C TYR A 132 5.92 -0.55 -3.88
N ASP A 133 6.38 -1.43 -4.76
CA ASP A 133 7.79 -1.67 -4.95
C ASP A 133 8.55 -0.41 -5.45
N GLY A 134 9.56 0.01 -4.69
CA GLY A 134 10.34 1.22 -4.95
C GLY A 134 9.78 2.52 -4.36
N GLY A 135 8.62 2.51 -3.71
CA GLY A 135 8.10 3.71 -3.07
C GLY A 135 6.71 3.62 -2.48
N ALA A 136 6.12 4.78 -2.25
CA ALA A 136 4.73 4.91 -1.83
C ALA A 136 4.13 6.20 -2.37
N ASP A 137 2.85 6.14 -2.68
CA ASP A 137 2.04 7.31 -2.94
C ASP A 137 1.26 7.68 -1.66
N VAL A 138 1.35 8.95 -1.28
CA VAL A 138 0.68 9.52 -0.11
C VAL A 138 -0.38 10.51 -0.57
N ILE A 139 -1.62 10.30 -0.14
CA ILE A 139 -2.78 11.13 -0.46
C ILE A 139 -3.22 11.80 0.85
N LEU A 140 -3.35 13.12 0.83
CA LEU A 140 -3.68 13.93 2.01
C LEU A 140 -4.82 14.88 1.67
N ALA A 141 -5.66 15.16 2.65
CA ALA A 141 -6.86 15.97 2.50
C ALA A 141 -6.60 17.40 2.01
N THR A 142 -5.41 17.96 2.28
CA THR A 142 -5.10 19.35 1.91
C THR A 142 -3.72 19.50 1.25
N PRO A 143 -3.58 20.49 0.32
CA PRO A 143 -2.27 20.85 -0.22
C PRO A 143 -1.26 21.29 0.84
N ALA A 144 -1.72 21.93 1.92
CA ALA A 144 -0.85 22.41 2.99
C ALA A 144 -0.20 21.25 3.77
N GLU A 145 -0.98 20.23 4.15
CA GLU A 145 -0.44 19.00 4.77
C GLU A 145 0.54 18.30 3.82
N ARG A 146 0.17 18.20 2.54
CA ARG A 146 1.01 17.64 1.47
C ARG A 146 2.33 18.37 1.34
N ASP A 147 2.30 19.70 1.27
CA ASP A 147 3.50 20.53 1.12
C ASP A 147 4.42 20.41 2.35
N GLN A 148 3.86 20.40 3.56
CA GLN A 148 4.65 20.22 4.79
C GLN A 148 5.33 18.85 4.85
N LEU A 149 4.60 17.78 4.51
CA LEU A 149 5.17 16.42 4.48
C LEU A 149 6.25 16.30 3.40
N ARG A 150 6.01 16.89 2.22
CA ARG A 150 6.98 16.94 1.11
C ARG A 150 8.27 17.62 1.55
N ASP A 151 8.15 18.78 2.19
CA ASP A 151 9.31 19.60 2.55
C ASP A 151 10.18 18.95 3.64
N ARG A 152 9.59 18.14 4.53
CA ARG A 152 10.33 17.35 5.53
C ARG A 152 11.17 16.22 4.94
N HIS A 153 10.74 15.66 3.80
CA HIS A 153 11.32 14.46 3.18
C HIS A 153 11.71 14.71 1.72
N ALA A 154 12.18 15.93 1.43
CA ALA A 154 12.47 16.36 0.06
C ALA A 154 13.55 15.50 -0.63
N ASP A 155 14.46 14.93 0.14
CA ASP A 155 15.53 14.03 -0.28
C ASP A 155 15.05 12.62 -0.67
N TRP A 156 13.76 12.31 -0.44
CA TRP A 156 13.16 11.02 -0.83
C TRP A 156 12.30 11.13 -2.09
N LEU A 157 12.15 12.34 -2.65
CA LEU A 157 11.38 12.60 -3.86
C LEU A 157 12.22 12.31 -5.11
N SER A 158 11.55 12.09 -6.25
CA SER A 158 12.25 12.03 -7.54
C SER A 158 12.94 13.36 -7.82
N THR A 159 14.18 13.30 -8.28
CA THR A 159 14.92 14.47 -8.79
C THR A 159 14.50 14.82 -10.23
N HIS A 160 13.69 13.98 -10.87
CA HIS A 160 13.21 14.22 -12.21
C HIS A 160 12.21 15.40 -12.22
N PRO A 161 12.27 16.31 -13.21
CA PRO A 161 11.42 17.50 -13.27
C PRO A 161 9.91 17.21 -13.27
N THR A 162 9.50 16.01 -13.71
CA THR A 162 8.10 15.58 -13.75
C THR A 162 7.66 14.83 -12.50
N GLY A 163 8.57 14.59 -11.54
CA GLY A 163 8.31 13.77 -10.36
C GLY A 163 8.17 12.26 -10.63
N LEU A 164 8.54 11.81 -11.84
CA LEU A 164 8.58 10.39 -12.24
C LEU A 164 9.97 9.79 -12.00
#